data_AF-R9JMF8-F1
#
_entry.id   AF-R9JMF8-F1
#
_cell.length_a   1.000
_cell.length_b   1.000
_cell.length_c   1.000
_cell.angle_alpha   90.00
_cell.angle_beta   90.00
_cell.angle_gamma   90.00
#
_symmetry.space_group_name_H-M   'P 1'
#
loop_
_entity.id
_entity.type
_entity.pdbx_description
1 polymer ?
#
loop_
_entity_poly.entity_id
_entity_poly.type
_entity_poly.pdbx_seq_one_letter_code
_entity_poly.pdbx_strand_id
1 'polypeptide(L)'
;MRIDALKYRTEDNQDIIIVVDLQVGYGYQNNNIWQIVDIGYKSSRQRKYTYLSTTIRDRYEYRQLDQKEREQYVKEKYIEFVGEDKLKEAVMEAWKSIKPDLENLVFVKA
;
A
#
# COMPACT_ATOMS: atom_id res chain seq x y z
N MET A 1 -4.03 10.33 -1.83
CA MET A 1 -3.76 10.55 -0.40
C MET A 1 -3.10 9.30 0.16
N ARG A 2 -1.84 9.40 0.57
CA ARG A 2 -1.02 8.26 0.99
C ARG A 2 -1.16 7.99 2.48
N ILE A 3 -1.36 6.72 2.83
CA ILE A 3 -1.68 6.23 4.17
C ILE A 3 -0.77 5.04 4.47
N ASP A 4 -0.13 5.09 5.63
CA ASP A 4 0.54 3.93 6.25
C ASP A 4 -0.53 3.00 6.84
N ALA A 5 -1.12 2.16 5.99
CA ALA A 5 -2.41 1.55 6.28
C ALA A 5 -2.37 0.35 7.23
N LEU A 6 -1.33 -0.48 7.15
CA LEU A 6 -1.17 -1.63 8.04
C LEU A 6 0.28 -1.72 8.51
N LYS A 7 0.47 -1.86 9.81
CA LYS A 7 1.77 -2.06 10.47
C LYS A 7 1.68 -3.27 11.37
N TYR A 8 2.54 -4.25 11.16
CA TYR A 8 2.59 -5.46 11.98
C TYR A 8 4.00 -6.05 12.00
N ARG A 9 4.24 -6.97 12.92
CA ARG A 9 5.50 -7.68 13.06
C ARG A 9 5.27 -9.16 12.77
N THR A 10 6.13 -9.75 11.95
CA THR A 10 6.09 -11.18 11.65
C THR A 10 6.70 -12.01 12.77
N GLU A 11 6.47 -13.32 12.72
CA GLU A 11 7.08 -14.29 13.64
C GLU A 11 8.63 -14.23 13.60
N ASP A 12 9.20 -13.92 12.43
CA ASP A 12 10.64 -13.75 12.21
C ASP A 12 11.22 -12.42 12.70
N ASN A 13 10.47 -11.64 13.50
CA ASN A 13 10.87 -10.33 14.00
C ASN A 13 11.15 -9.28 12.89
N GLN A 14 10.44 -9.41 11.77
CA GLN A 14 10.45 -8.41 10.71
C GLN A 14 9.26 -7.47 10.90
N ASP A 15 9.52 -6.17 11.00
CA ASP A 15 8.47 -5.17 11.01
C ASP A 15 8.08 -4.87 9.55
N ILE A 16 6.78 -4.95 9.26
CA ILE A 16 6.20 -4.72 7.94
C ILE A 16 5.27 -3.50 8.01
N ILE A 17 5.31 -2.69 6.95
CA ILE A 17 4.39 -1.59 6.72
C ILE A 17 3.84 -1.69 5.28
N ILE A 18 2.53 -1.70 5.14
CA ILE A 18 1.87 -1.64 3.83
C ILE A 18 1.36 -0.21 3.61
N VAL A 19 1.78 0.40 2.52
CA VAL A 19 1.46 1.77 2.16
C VAL A 19 0.38 1.76 1.06
N VAL A 20 -0.74 2.42 1.34
CA VAL A 20 -1.88 2.51 0.43
C VAL A 20 -2.09 3.97 0.04
N ASP A 21 -2.46 4.21 -1.20
CA ASP A 21 -2.83 5.54 -1.71
C ASP A 21 -4.28 5.52 -2.20
N LEU A 22 -5.02 6.55 -1.81
CA LEU A 22 -6.33 6.85 -2.36
C LEU A 22 -6.18 7.85 -3.51
N GLN A 23 -6.34 7.38 -4.74
CA GLN A 23 -6.46 8.25 -5.90
C GLN A 23 -7.92 8.68 -6.06
N VAL A 24 -8.19 9.95 -5.77
CA VAL A 24 -9.50 10.57 -6.01
C VAL A 24 -9.53 11.01 -7.47
N GLY A 25 -10.45 10.47 -8.26
CA GLY A 25 -10.64 10.88 -9.64
C GLY A 25 -11.06 12.35 -9.74
N TYR A 26 -10.52 13.06 -10.72
CA TYR A 26 -10.99 14.40 -11.10
C TYR A 26 -11.73 14.30 -12.45
N GLY A 27 -12.95 14.82 -12.53
CA GLY A 27 -13.76 14.84 -13.77
C GLY A 27 -14.74 13.67 -13.92
N TYR A 28 -14.92 13.15 -15.14
CA TYR A 28 -15.95 12.14 -15.49
C TYR A 28 -15.73 10.74 -14.91
N GLN A 29 -14.59 10.48 -14.26
CA GLN A 29 -14.29 9.20 -13.60
C GLN A 29 -14.52 9.36 -12.09
N ASN A 30 -15.76 9.15 -11.64
CA ASN A 30 -16.18 9.30 -10.24
C ASN A 30 -15.70 8.16 -9.30
N ASN A 31 -14.76 7.34 -9.73
CA ASN A 31 -14.34 6.17 -8.96
C ASN A 31 -13.10 6.52 -8.13
N ASN A 32 -13.25 6.40 -6.81
CA ASN A 32 -12.14 6.39 -5.87
C ASN A 32 -11.35 5.08 -6.05
N ILE A 33 -10.07 5.18 -6.41
CA ILE A 33 -9.21 4.02 -6.62
C ILE A 33 -8.26 3.88 -5.44
N TRP A 34 -8.32 2.74 -4.77
CA TRP A 34 -7.37 2.34 -3.73
C TRP A 34 -6.21 1.58 -4.36
N GLN A 35 -4.99 2.04 -4.12
CA GLN A 35 -3.79 1.47 -4.72
C GLN A 35 -2.79 1.10 -3.63
N ILE A 36 -2.29 -0.13 -3.65
CA ILE A 36 -1.14 -0.50 -2.84
C ILE A 36 0.10 0.06 -3.53
N VAL A 37 0.76 1.00 -2.86
CA VAL A 37 1.92 1.69 -3.41
C VAL A 37 3.18 0.86 -3.20
N ASP A 38 3.40 0.47 -1.94
CA ASP A 38 4.65 -0.15 -1.54
C ASP A 38 4.51 -0.91 -0.23
N ILE A 39 5.48 -1.78 -0.01
CA ILE A 39 5.63 -2.55 1.21
C ILE A 39 7.00 -2.26 1.77
N GLY A 40 7.03 -1.56 2.90
CA GLY A 40 8.23 -1.37 3.68
C GLY A 40 8.46 -2.56 4.60
N TYR A 41 9.71 -2.99 4.73
CA TYR A 41 10.11 -3.99 5.69
C TYR A 41 11.43 -3.61 6.35
N LYS A 42 11.61 -4.02 7.61
CA LYS A 42 12.90 -3.93 8.30
C LYS A 42 13.02 -5.03 9.34
N SER A 43 14.24 -5.50 9.54
CA SER A 43 14.58 -6.30 10.71
C SER A 43 14.69 -5.42 11.95
N SER A 44 14.59 -6.01 13.14
CA SER A 44 14.79 -5.29 14.41
C SER A 44 16.14 -4.57 14.53
N ARG A 45 17.16 -5.00 13.76
CA ARG A 45 18.49 -4.40 13.76
C ARG A 45 18.58 -3.16 12.86
N GLN A 46 17.60 -2.96 11.97
CA GLN A 46 17.58 -1.87 11.02
C GLN A 46 16.75 -0.69 11.55
N ARG A 47 17.30 0.52 11.43
CA ARG A 47 16.60 1.74 11.84
C ARG A 47 15.58 2.21 10.79
N LYS A 48 15.89 2.02 9.52
CA LYS A 48 15.10 2.50 8.37
C LYS A 48 14.40 1.32 7.68
N TYR A 49 13.21 1.58 7.14
CA TYR A 49 12.52 0.63 6.26
C TYR A 49 13.19 0.58 4.90
N THR A 50 13.35 -0.63 4.39
CA THR A 50 13.61 -0.89 2.97
C THR A 50 12.27 -1.11 2.31
N TYR A 51 12.06 -0.50 1.14
CA TYR A 51 10.84 -0.69 0.39
C TYR A 51 11.02 -1.79 -0.65
N LEU A 52 9.97 -2.58 -0.89
CA LEU A 52 10.04 -3.72 -1.79
C LEU A 52 10.15 -3.26 -3.25
N SER A 53 9.51 -2.14 -3.63
CA SER A 53 9.61 -1.57 -4.97
C SER A 53 11.05 -1.23 -5.37
N THR A 54 11.75 -0.46 -4.51
CA THR A 54 13.13 -0.68 -4.06
C THR A 54 13.93 -1.79 -4.73
N THR A 55 13.92 -2.90 -3.99
CA THR A 55 14.60 -4.15 -4.27
C THR A 55 14.15 -4.78 -5.58
N ILE A 56 12.87 -4.67 -5.96
CA ILE A 56 12.34 -5.23 -7.21
C ILE A 56 12.98 -4.53 -8.43
N ARG A 57 13.05 -3.20 -8.43
CA ARG A 57 13.61 -2.41 -9.55
C ARG A 57 15.07 -2.70 -9.83
N ASP A 58 15.80 -3.18 -8.84
CA ASP A 58 17.20 -3.56 -8.97
C ASP A 58 17.40 -4.96 -9.55
N ARG A 59 16.36 -5.80 -9.62
CA ARG A 59 16.46 -7.13 -10.22
C ARG A 59 16.59 -7.06 -11.74
N TYR A 60 17.51 -7.84 -12.28
CA TYR A 60 17.74 -7.92 -13.73
C TYR A 60 16.47 -8.36 -14.49
N GLU A 61 15.79 -9.39 -13.99
CA GLU A 61 14.52 -9.90 -14.55
C GLU A 61 13.50 -8.78 -14.72
N TYR A 62 13.28 -7.97 -13.69
CA TYR A 62 12.32 -6.86 -13.72
C TYR A 62 12.68 -5.81 -14.78
N ARG A 63 13.97 -5.54 -14.99
CA ARG A 63 14.44 -4.54 -15.95
C ARG A 63 14.17 -4.95 -17.40
N GLN A 64 14.12 -6.25 -17.69
CA GLN A 64 13.85 -6.78 -19.02
C GLN A 64 12.37 -6.74 -19.41
N LEU A 65 11.47 -6.68 -18.42
CA LEU A 65 10.03 -6.71 -18.63
C LEU A 65 9.50 -5.42 -19.25
N ASP A 66 8.42 -5.55 -20.03
CA ASP A 66 7.63 -4.42 -20.51
C ASP A 66 6.80 -3.77 -19.38
N GLN A 67 6.09 -2.68 -19.67
CA GLN A 67 5.33 -1.98 -18.63
C GLN A 67 4.23 -2.84 -17.99
N LYS A 68 3.48 -3.62 -18.79
CA LYS A 68 2.35 -4.42 -18.27
C LYS A 68 2.87 -5.60 -17.46
N GLU A 69 3.93 -6.23 -17.94
CA GLU A 69 4.63 -7.30 -17.25
C GLU A 69 5.23 -6.80 -15.93
N ARG A 70 5.77 -5.57 -15.87
CA ARG A 70 6.26 -4.96 -14.63
C ARG A 70 5.14 -4.76 -13.61
N GLU A 71 3.97 -4.30 -14.03
CA GLU A 71 2.81 -4.11 -13.15
C GLU A 71 2.37 -5.46 -12.55
N GLN A 72 2.28 -6.49 -13.38
CA GLN A 72 1.94 -7.84 -12.93
C GLN A 72 3.03 -8.43 -12.01
N TYR A 73 4.32 -8.27 -12.36
CA TYR A 73 5.44 -8.75 -11.54
C TYR A 73 5.45 -8.10 -10.16
N VAL A 74 5.24 -6.78 -10.06
CA VAL A 74 5.16 -6.08 -8.77
C VAL A 74 4.00 -6.62 -7.95
N LYS A 75 2.81 -6.79 -8.55
CA LYS A 75 1.65 -7.35 -7.89
C LYS A 75 1.95 -8.74 -7.32
N GLU A 76 2.53 -9.62 -8.12
CA GLU A 76 2.90 -10.98 -7.70
C GLU A 76 3.92 -10.96 -6.56
N LYS A 77 4.96 -10.13 -6.64
CA LYS A 77 5.96 -10.01 -5.56
C LYS A 77 5.39 -9.44 -4.27
N TYR A 78 4.43 -8.53 -4.36
CA TYR A 78 3.75 -8.01 -3.17
C TYR A 78 2.90 -9.11 -2.51
N ILE A 79 2.14 -9.87 -3.30
CA ILE A 79 1.36 -11.01 -2.80
C ILE A 79 2.27 -12.09 -2.20
N GLU A 80 3.37 -12.42 -2.88
CA GLU A 80 4.36 -13.39 -2.39
C GLU A 80 4.97 -12.96 -1.04
N PHE A 81 5.21 -11.65 -0.85
CA PHE A 81 5.90 -11.15 0.32
C PHE A 81 5.02 -11.05 1.58
N VAL A 82 3.77 -10.60 1.46
CA VAL A 82 2.87 -10.40 2.63
C VAL A 82 1.60 -11.24 2.62
N GLY A 83 1.29 -11.92 1.52
CA GLY A 83 0.02 -12.60 1.31
C GLY A 83 -1.09 -11.66 0.86
N GLU A 84 -2.01 -12.17 0.04
CA GLU A 84 -3.12 -11.40 -0.50
C GLU A 84 -4.06 -10.86 0.59
N ASP A 85 -4.26 -11.63 1.66
CA ASP A 85 -5.16 -11.23 2.76
C ASP A 85 -4.65 -9.99 3.49
N LYS A 86 -3.33 -9.86 3.70
CA LYS A 86 -2.74 -8.68 4.34
C LYS A 86 -2.85 -7.44 3.46
N LEU A 87 -2.77 -7.60 2.14
CA LEU A 87 -2.99 -6.51 1.19
C LEU A 87 -4.44 -6.01 1.24
N LYS A 88 -5.41 -6.93 1.28
CA LYS A 88 -6.84 -6.59 1.42
C LYS A 88 -7.12 -5.93 2.78
N GLU A 89 -6.57 -6.47 3.86
CA GLU A 89 -6.67 -5.91 5.21
C GLU A 89 -6.14 -4.46 5.23
N ALA A 90 -4.98 -4.21 4.63
CA ALA A 90 -4.42 -2.87 4.53
C ALA A 90 -5.34 -1.89 3.80
N VAL A 91 -5.95 -2.28 2.68
CA VAL A 91 -6.91 -1.41 1.97
C VAL A 91 -8.13 -1.10 2.85
N MET A 92 -8.63 -2.07 3.60
CA MET A 92 -9.76 -1.87 4.52
C MET A 92 -9.41 -0.96 5.69
N GLU A 93 -8.23 -1.12 6.29
CA GLU A 93 -7.74 -0.22 7.35
C GLU A 93 -7.51 1.20 6.84
N ALA A 94 -6.97 1.34 5.62
CA ALA A 94 -6.83 2.63 4.95
C ALA A 94 -8.19 3.33 4.81
N TRP A 95 -9.22 2.61 4.35
CA TRP A 95 -10.58 3.15 4.24
C TRP A 95 -11.19 3.53 5.59
N LYS A 96 -11.04 2.68 6.61
CA LYS A 96 -11.54 2.97 7.98
C LYS A 96 -10.91 4.24 8.54
N SER A 97 -9.61 4.46 8.31
CA SER A 97 -8.87 5.61 8.85
C SER A 97 -9.36 6.96 8.32
N ILE A 98 -10.08 6.98 7.20
CA ILE A 98 -10.56 8.20 6.54
C ILE A 98 -12.08 8.28 6.49
N LYS A 99 -12.76 7.26 7.04
CA LYS A 99 -14.22 7.21 7.05
C LYS A 99 -14.75 8.44 7.80
N PRO A 100 -15.75 9.16 7.26
CA PRO A 100 -16.32 10.33 7.93
C PRO A 100 -16.87 9.95 9.31
N ASP A 101 -16.68 10.86 10.27
CA ASP A 101 -17.37 10.80 11.54
C ASP A 101 -18.83 11.23 11.35
N LEU A 102 -19.74 10.27 11.45
CA LEU A 102 -21.17 10.49 11.25
C LEU A 102 -21.86 11.02 12.51
N GLU A 103 -21.22 10.93 13.68
CA GLU A 103 -21.77 11.42 14.95
C GLU A 103 -21.50 12.92 15.11
N ASN A 104 -20.37 13.40 14.58
CA ASN A 104 -19.92 14.79 14.71
C ASN A 104 -19.97 15.56 13.38
N LEU A 105 -21.15 15.57 12.73
CA LEU A 105 -21.34 16.33 11.49
C LEU A 105 -21.36 17.84 11.75
N VAL A 106 -20.54 18.58 11.00
CA VAL A 106 -20.47 20.04 11.04
C VAL A 106 -21.26 20.63 9.88
N PHE A 107 -22.24 21.47 10.18
CA PHE A 107 -23.03 22.21 9.19
C PHE A 107 -22.54 23.65 9.12
N VAL A 108 -22.03 24.05 7.95
CA VAL A 108 -21.55 25.41 7.71
C VAL A 108 -22.58 26.16 6.86
N LYS A 109 -22.89 27.41 7.22
CA LYS A 109 -23.79 28.26 6.44
C LYS A 109 -23.06 28.71 5.16
N ALA A 110 -23.70 28.50 4.02
CA ALA A 110 -23.16 28.88 2.70
C ALA A 110 -23.00 30.40 2.56
#